data_AF-A0A5C7PAQ5-F1
#
_entry.id   AF-A0A5C7PAQ5-F1
#
_cell.length_a   1.000
_cell.length_b   1.000
_cell.length_c   1.000
_cell.angle_alpha   90.00
_cell.angle_beta   90.00
_cell.angle_gamma   90.00
#
_symmetry.space_group_name_H-M   'P 1'
#
loop_
_entity.id
_entity.type
_entity.pdbx_description
1 polymer ?
#
loop_
_entity_poly.entity_id
_entity_poly.type
_entity_poly.pdbx_seq_one_letter_code
_entity_poly.pdbx_strand_id
1 'polypeptide(L)'
;MSNSGLVITTDLAASAMRGLMSKGVEHAERTMLQHEQVSCPVTHYFGPGIYIRELRMSAGVLAIGHRQKCEHMNVLIKGRVLMLQNDGSTTEMSAPATFVGQPGRKMGWVLEDVVWQNVYATDVRDINTLESMFLDKSDAWGEVDVLKAQAAHAAHQATREDFQSMLAEYGISAETVWSQSLNESDQIDMPMGSWQFKTDASPIHGSGVFATTDAPAESVVGPARISGKRTPLGRYTNHSPTPNARMELLPNGDVQLVLTQPVRGCRGGENGDEVTIDYRQALSLSGVYPKGTKP
;
A
#
# COMPACT_ATOMS: atom_id res chain seq x y z
N MET A 1 -32.77 9.38 15.73
CA MET A 1 -33.29 8.01 15.94
C MET A 1 -32.10 7.18 16.39
N SER A 2 -32.08 6.78 17.66
CA SER A 2 -30.96 6.03 18.24
C SER A 2 -30.88 4.67 17.55
N ASN A 3 -29.81 4.46 16.79
CA ASN A 3 -29.48 3.15 16.26
C ASN A 3 -29.21 2.26 17.48
N SER A 4 -30.18 1.41 17.85
CA SER A 4 -29.97 0.34 18.83
C SER A 4 -29.08 -0.70 18.16
N GLY A 5 -27.80 -0.34 18.01
CA GLY A 5 -26.79 -1.18 17.40
C GLY A 5 -26.70 -2.49 18.18
N LEU A 6 -26.68 -3.60 17.45
CA LEU A 6 -26.42 -4.91 18.02
C LEU A 6 -25.11 -4.83 18.83
N VAL A 7 -25.19 -5.02 20.14
CA VAL A 7 -24.00 -5.13 20.98
C VAL A 7 -23.38 -6.48 20.70
N ILE A 8 -22.28 -6.51 19.95
CA ILE A 8 -21.55 -7.73 19.66
C ILE A 8 -20.77 -8.12 20.92
N THR A 9 -21.21 -9.18 21.60
CA THR A 9 -20.49 -9.76 22.72
C THR A 9 -19.28 -10.56 22.21
N THR A 10 -18.30 -10.78 23.07
CA THR A 10 -17.14 -11.66 22.80
C THR A 10 -17.58 -13.07 22.41
N ASP A 11 -18.61 -13.61 23.06
CA ASP A 11 -19.16 -14.94 22.75
C ASP A 11 -19.79 -14.99 21.35
N LEU A 12 -20.52 -13.95 20.95
CA LEU A 12 -21.09 -13.86 19.61
C LEU A 12 -20.00 -13.76 18.55
N ALA A 13 -18.98 -12.91 18.78
CA ALA A 13 -17.83 -12.80 17.89
C ALA A 13 -17.07 -14.12 17.77
N ALA A 14 -16.81 -14.81 18.89
CA ALA A 14 -16.16 -16.12 18.91
C ALA A 14 -16.96 -17.16 18.12
N SER A 15 -18.28 -17.21 18.31
CA SER A 15 -19.15 -18.12 17.58
C SER A 15 -19.18 -17.82 16.08
N ALA A 16 -19.23 -16.54 15.69
CA ALA A 16 -19.20 -16.12 14.29
C ALA A 16 -17.86 -16.48 13.62
N MET A 17 -16.73 -16.22 14.28
CA MET A 17 -15.40 -16.59 13.77
C MET A 17 -15.28 -18.11 13.58
N ARG A 18 -15.71 -18.92 14.57
CA ARG A 18 -15.73 -20.38 14.43
C ARG A 18 -16.63 -20.85 13.30
N GLY A 19 -17.81 -20.25 13.15
CA GLY A 19 -18.73 -20.56 12.07
C GLY A 19 -18.14 -20.28 10.69
N LEU A 20 -17.52 -19.10 10.53
CA LEU A 20 -16.85 -18.70 9.30
C LEU A 20 -15.66 -19.62 8.96
N MET A 21 -14.91 -20.05 9.97
CA MET A 21 -13.75 -20.94 9.84
C MET A 21 -14.09 -22.42 9.76
N SER A 22 -15.36 -22.81 9.89
CA SER A 22 -15.79 -24.22 9.92
C SER A 22 -15.42 -25.01 8.67
N LYS A 23 -15.21 -24.34 7.54
CA LYS A 23 -14.77 -24.91 6.26
C LYS A 23 -13.32 -24.55 5.90
N GLY A 24 -12.54 -24.08 6.86
CA GLY A 24 -11.15 -23.65 6.68
C GLY A 24 -10.98 -22.16 6.34
N VAL A 25 -9.74 -21.69 6.43
CA VAL A 25 -9.38 -20.27 6.31
C VAL A 25 -9.53 -19.74 4.88
N GLU A 26 -9.32 -20.58 3.88
CA GLU A 26 -9.47 -20.24 2.47
C GLU A 26 -10.94 -20.04 2.10
N HIS A 27 -11.86 -20.77 2.74
CA HIS A 27 -13.30 -20.53 2.57
C HIS A 27 -13.72 -19.24 3.26
N ALA A 28 -13.27 -19.05 4.51
CA ALA A 28 -13.52 -17.83 5.28
C ALA A 28 -13.09 -16.57 4.54
N GLU A 29 -11.87 -16.55 4.00
CA GLU A 29 -11.35 -15.44 3.21
C GLU A 29 -12.17 -15.20 1.94
N ARG A 30 -12.48 -16.23 1.15
CA ARG A 30 -13.33 -16.09 -0.04
C ARG A 30 -14.68 -15.45 0.29
N THR A 31 -15.31 -15.86 1.40
CA THR A 31 -16.55 -15.25 1.86
C THR A 31 -16.35 -13.79 2.24
N MET A 32 -15.30 -13.46 2.99
CA MET A 32 -15.02 -12.07 3.38
C MET A 32 -14.73 -11.16 2.19
N LEU A 33 -14.06 -11.65 1.16
CA LEU A 33 -13.75 -10.90 -0.07
C LEU A 33 -14.99 -10.53 -0.90
N GLN A 34 -16.15 -11.14 -0.63
CA GLN A 34 -17.43 -10.79 -1.27
C GLN A 34 -18.10 -9.56 -0.63
N HIS A 35 -17.57 -9.05 0.48
CA HIS A 35 -18.11 -7.91 1.21
C HIS A 35 -17.25 -6.66 1.02
N GLU A 36 -17.81 -5.49 1.35
CA GLU A 36 -17.07 -4.23 1.34
C GLU A 36 -15.90 -4.29 2.33
N GLN A 37 -14.71 -3.96 1.84
CA GLN A 37 -13.51 -3.94 2.64
C GLN A 37 -13.37 -2.63 3.41
N VAL A 38 -12.95 -2.72 4.66
CA VAL A 38 -12.81 -1.57 5.57
C VAL A 38 -11.39 -1.00 5.54
N SER A 39 -11.26 0.28 5.92
CA SER A 39 -9.97 0.95 6.04
C SER A 39 -9.12 0.29 7.12
N CYS A 40 -7.91 -0.12 6.73
CA CYS A 40 -6.94 -0.78 7.60
C CYS A 40 -5.54 -0.18 7.33
N PRO A 41 -5.30 1.09 7.71
CA PRO A 41 -4.11 1.82 7.29
C PRO A 41 -2.81 1.12 7.70
N VAL A 42 -1.83 1.16 6.79
CA VAL A 42 -0.51 0.59 7.01
C VAL A 42 0.55 1.68 6.99
N THR A 43 1.47 1.65 7.94
CA THR A 43 2.69 2.47 7.94
C THR A 43 3.91 1.55 7.93
N HIS A 44 4.85 1.84 7.04
CA HIS A 44 6.09 1.09 6.86
C HIS A 44 7.24 1.86 7.51
N TYR A 45 7.88 1.30 8.53
CA TYR A 45 9.06 1.90 9.16
C TYR A 45 10.32 1.12 8.77
N PHE A 46 11.37 1.85 8.41
CA PHE A 46 12.66 1.30 8.05
C PHE A 46 13.75 1.89 8.95
N GLY A 47 14.49 1.02 9.62
CA GLY A 47 15.69 1.34 10.36
C GLY A 47 16.83 0.39 9.99
N PRO A 48 18.03 0.57 10.56
CA PRO A 48 19.16 -0.32 10.30
C PRO A 48 18.83 -1.77 10.67
N GLY A 49 18.83 -2.69 9.68
CA GLY A 49 18.52 -4.11 9.86
C GLY A 49 17.08 -4.43 10.27
N ILE A 50 16.17 -3.46 10.27
CA ILE A 50 14.80 -3.64 10.78
C ILE A 50 13.77 -3.00 9.85
N TYR A 51 12.74 -3.78 9.54
CA TYR A 51 11.51 -3.33 8.90
C TYR A 51 10.33 -3.57 9.85
N ILE A 52 9.49 -2.55 10.04
CA ILE A 52 8.25 -2.65 10.81
C ILE A 52 7.06 -2.34 9.91
N ARG A 53 6.12 -3.28 9.82
CA ARG A 53 4.80 -3.06 9.24
C ARG A 53 3.82 -2.79 10.37
N GLU A 54 3.36 -1.55 10.49
CA GLU A 54 2.33 -1.17 11.46
C GLU A 54 0.96 -1.11 10.80
N LEU A 55 -0.01 -1.78 11.39
CA LEU A 55 -1.39 -1.85 10.97
C LEU A 55 -2.28 -1.18 12.03
N ARG A 56 -3.23 -0.36 11.58
CA ARG A 56 -4.27 0.23 12.44
C ARG A 56 -5.64 -0.33 12.05
N MET A 57 -6.43 -0.72 13.04
CA MET A 57 -7.78 -1.26 12.83
C MET A 57 -8.74 -0.70 13.87
N SER A 58 -9.93 -0.28 13.44
CA SER A 58 -10.96 0.22 14.35
C SER A 58 -11.69 -0.92 15.08
N ALA A 59 -12.28 -0.61 16.23
CA ALA A 59 -13.20 -1.53 16.92
C ALA A 59 -14.33 -2.01 15.99
N GLY A 60 -14.67 -3.30 16.09
CA GLY A 60 -15.70 -3.93 15.27
C GLY A 60 -15.21 -4.49 13.93
N VAL A 61 -13.91 -4.46 13.66
CA VAL A 61 -13.32 -5.07 12.45
C VAL A 61 -13.06 -6.56 12.69
N LEU A 62 -13.55 -7.40 11.78
CA LEU A 62 -13.08 -8.79 11.62
C LEU A 62 -11.95 -8.80 10.60
N ALA A 63 -10.77 -9.27 11.00
CA ALA A 63 -9.60 -9.31 10.13
C ALA A 63 -9.10 -10.74 9.94
N ILE A 64 -8.75 -11.08 8.70
CA ILE A 64 -7.91 -12.24 8.36
C ILE A 64 -6.65 -11.70 7.69
N GLY A 65 -5.49 -11.98 8.27
CA GLY A 65 -4.20 -11.60 7.67
C GLY A 65 -3.76 -12.54 6.54
N HIS A 66 -2.87 -12.06 5.68
CA HIS A 66 -2.09 -12.93 4.79
C HIS A 66 -1.22 -13.90 5.61
N ARG A 67 -0.88 -15.04 5.03
CA ARG A 67 -0.10 -16.08 5.71
C ARG A 67 1.33 -15.59 5.91
N GLN A 68 1.80 -15.62 7.16
CA GLN A 68 3.18 -15.31 7.52
C GLN A 68 4.05 -16.54 7.27
N LYS A 69 5.16 -16.38 6.54
CA LYS A 69 6.07 -17.49 6.18
C LYS A 69 7.00 -17.90 7.32
N CYS A 70 7.39 -16.95 8.15
CA CYS A 70 8.40 -17.13 9.19
C CYS A 70 7.92 -16.60 10.56
N GLU A 71 8.62 -17.05 11.59
CA GLU A 71 8.51 -16.45 12.91
C GLU A 71 9.00 -15.00 12.86
N HIS A 72 8.30 -14.10 13.54
CA HIS A 72 8.64 -12.69 13.61
C HIS A 72 8.08 -12.06 14.89
N MET A 73 8.67 -10.96 15.31
CA MET A 73 8.22 -10.27 16.52
C MET A 73 6.94 -9.50 16.23
N ASN A 74 5.97 -9.60 17.14
CA ASN A 74 4.73 -8.85 17.10
C ASN A 74 4.65 -7.94 18.32
N VAL A 75 4.16 -6.71 18.10
CA VAL A 75 3.89 -5.76 19.17
C VAL A 75 2.47 -5.23 19.02
N LEU A 76 1.60 -5.59 19.96
CA LEU A 76 0.30 -4.98 20.14
C LEU A 76 0.49 -3.74 21.03
N ILE A 77 0.54 -2.57 20.41
CA ILE A 77 0.86 -1.29 21.08
C ILE A 77 -0.35 -0.71 21.80
N LYS A 78 -1.52 -0.79 21.17
CA LYS A 78 -2.79 -0.25 21.67
C LYS A 78 -3.92 -1.23 21.31
N GLY A 79 -4.94 -1.27 22.15
CA GLY A 79 -6.22 -1.91 21.87
C GLY A 79 -6.33 -3.33 22.39
N ARG A 80 -7.45 -3.96 22.04
CA ARG A 80 -7.80 -5.32 22.43
C ARG A 80 -8.37 -6.08 21.24
N VAL A 81 -7.99 -7.35 21.12
CA VAL A 81 -8.42 -8.22 20.02
C VAL A 81 -8.74 -9.60 20.56
N LEU A 82 -9.83 -10.18 20.08
CA LEU A 82 -10.16 -11.58 20.30
C LEU A 82 -9.60 -12.40 19.14
N MET A 83 -8.55 -13.17 19.39
CA MET A 83 -7.90 -14.01 18.39
C MET A 83 -8.57 -15.37 18.32
N LEU A 84 -8.80 -15.88 17.11
CA LEU A 84 -9.14 -17.27 16.89
C LEU A 84 -7.85 -18.09 16.75
N GLN A 85 -7.75 -19.15 17.55
CA GLN A 85 -6.65 -20.11 17.51
C GLN A 85 -6.94 -21.23 16.50
N ASN A 86 -5.89 -21.94 16.10
CA ASN A 86 -6.00 -23.04 15.13
C ASN A 86 -6.85 -24.22 15.64
N ASP A 87 -6.95 -24.41 16.95
CA ASP A 87 -7.81 -25.43 17.58
C ASP A 87 -9.28 -24.99 17.72
N GLY A 88 -9.62 -23.79 17.21
CA GLY A 88 -10.96 -23.20 17.30
C GLY A 88 -11.28 -22.51 18.62
N SER A 89 -10.37 -22.56 19.61
CA SER A 89 -10.48 -21.75 20.82
C SER A 89 -10.23 -20.27 20.51
N THR A 90 -10.60 -19.39 21.45
CA THR A 90 -10.35 -17.95 21.32
C THR A 90 -9.54 -17.43 22.49
N THR A 91 -8.63 -16.49 22.21
CA THR A 91 -7.81 -15.82 23.24
C THR A 91 -7.95 -14.32 23.08
N GLU A 92 -8.36 -13.64 24.15
CA GLU A 92 -8.30 -12.18 24.19
C GLU A 92 -6.86 -11.74 24.44
N MET A 93 -6.37 -10.81 23.63
CA MET A 93 -5.08 -10.14 23.82
C MET A 93 -5.32 -8.65 24.03
N SER A 94 -4.61 -8.09 25.01
CA SER A 94 -4.69 -6.68 25.36
C SER A 94 -3.31 -6.02 25.29
N ALA A 95 -3.27 -4.79 24.82
CA ALA A 95 -2.06 -3.97 24.83
C ALA A 95 -1.67 -3.52 26.26
N PRO A 96 -0.38 -3.30 26.52
CA PRO A 96 0.75 -3.60 25.64
C PRO A 96 1.09 -5.10 25.68
N ALA A 97 1.36 -5.71 24.52
CA ALA A 97 1.83 -7.08 24.45
C ALA A 97 2.90 -7.25 23.37
N THR A 98 3.97 -7.99 23.70
CA THR A 98 5.06 -8.33 22.78
C THR A 98 5.26 -9.83 22.78
N PHE A 99 5.29 -10.44 21.61
CA PHE A 99 5.39 -11.90 21.48
C PHE A 99 5.93 -12.34 20.13
N VAL A 100 6.46 -13.56 20.07
CA VAL A 100 6.87 -14.20 18.82
C VAL A 100 5.65 -14.78 18.12
N GLY A 101 5.32 -14.27 16.94
CA GLY A 101 4.28 -14.83 16.10
C GLY A 101 4.81 -16.01 15.30
N GLN A 102 4.09 -17.12 15.32
CA GLN A 102 4.41 -18.31 14.54
C GLN A 102 3.99 -18.14 13.07
N PRO A 103 4.61 -18.88 12.12
CA PRO A 103 4.13 -18.96 10.74
C PRO A 103 2.66 -19.37 10.67
N GLY A 104 1.92 -18.80 9.73
CA GLY A 104 0.49 -19.08 9.57
C GLY A 104 -0.36 -17.83 9.39
N ARG A 105 -1.68 -18.00 9.46
CA ARG A 105 -2.67 -16.92 9.33
C ARG A 105 -3.24 -16.56 10.69
N LYS A 106 -3.55 -15.28 10.87
CA LYS A 106 -4.22 -14.77 12.06
C LYS A 106 -5.63 -14.34 11.67
N MET A 107 -6.61 -14.80 12.42
CA MET A 107 -7.98 -14.27 12.39
C MET A 107 -8.28 -13.65 13.75
N GLY A 108 -8.85 -12.44 13.75
CA GLY A 108 -9.24 -11.79 14.99
C GLY A 108 -10.36 -10.77 14.83
N TRP A 109 -11.11 -10.60 15.91
CA TRP A 109 -12.14 -9.59 16.06
C TRP A 109 -11.62 -8.44 16.94
N VAL A 110 -11.61 -7.22 16.40
CA VAL A 110 -11.08 -6.04 17.08
C VAL A 110 -12.11 -5.52 18.09
N LEU A 111 -11.78 -5.62 19.39
CA LEU A 111 -12.66 -5.20 20.49
C LEU A 111 -12.52 -3.69 20.79
N GLU A 112 -11.31 -3.17 20.66
CA GLU A 112 -10.96 -1.76 20.81
C GLU A 112 -9.96 -1.38 19.72
N ASP A 113 -9.93 -0.12 19.28
CA ASP A 113 -9.00 0.33 18.23
C ASP A 113 -7.56 -0.16 18.47
N VAL A 114 -7.04 -0.92 17.51
CA VAL A 114 -5.76 -1.62 17.59
C VAL A 114 -4.68 -0.86 16.82
N VAL A 115 -3.48 -0.82 17.41
CA VAL A 115 -2.22 -0.55 16.70
C VAL A 115 -1.33 -1.79 16.83
N TRP A 116 -1.04 -2.42 15.71
CA TRP A 116 -0.33 -3.69 15.64
C TRP A 116 0.93 -3.57 14.78
N GLN A 117 2.07 -4.00 15.29
CA GLN A 117 3.32 -4.04 14.53
C GLN A 117 3.79 -5.47 14.28
N ASN A 118 4.16 -5.76 13.04
CA ASN A 118 5.00 -6.88 12.67
C ASN A 118 6.43 -6.36 12.45
N VAL A 119 7.40 -6.91 13.17
CA VAL A 119 8.81 -6.50 13.12
C VAL A 119 9.64 -7.62 12.48
N TYR A 120 10.35 -7.27 11.41
CA TYR A 120 11.16 -8.19 10.61
C TYR A 120 12.61 -7.72 10.58
N ALA A 121 13.55 -8.66 10.71
CA ALA A 121 14.97 -8.40 10.54
C ALA A 121 15.32 -8.48 9.04
N THR A 122 15.71 -7.36 8.43
CA THR A 122 16.02 -7.26 7.00
C THR A 122 16.62 -5.88 6.68
N ASP A 123 17.49 -5.82 5.66
CA ASP A 123 17.98 -4.56 5.08
C ASP A 123 17.23 -4.16 3.79
N VAL A 124 16.30 -5.01 3.32
CA VAL A 124 15.49 -4.76 2.12
C VAL A 124 14.48 -3.64 2.39
N ARG A 125 14.39 -2.69 1.47
CA ARG A 125 13.49 -1.52 1.56
C ARG A 125 12.41 -1.47 0.48
N ASP A 126 12.42 -2.40 -0.47
CA ASP A 126 11.34 -2.58 -1.42
C ASP A 126 10.18 -3.37 -0.79
N ILE A 127 9.02 -2.73 -0.66
CA ILE A 127 7.86 -3.29 0.06
C ILE A 127 7.30 -4.52 -0.66
N ASN A 128 7.30 -4.57 -2.00
CA ASN A 128 6.83 -5.75 -2.74
C ASN A 128 7.73 -6.96 -2.49
N THR A 129 9.04 -6.73 -2.48
CA THR A 129 10.02 -7.76 -2.11
C THR A 129 9.81 -8.21 -0.68
N LEU A 130 9.58 -7.31 0.26
CA LEU A 130 9.27 -7.65 1.67
C LEU A 130 7.98 -8.46 1.81
N GLU A 131 6.91 -8.08 1.11
CA GLU A 131 5.66 -8.85 1.08
C GLU A 131 5.91 -10.26 0.51
N SER A 132 6.69 -10.39 -0.57
CA SER A 132 7.06 -11.69 -1.13
C SER A 132 7.94 -12.53 -0.19
N MET A 133 8.85 -11.90 0.56
CA MET A 133 9.72 -12.58 1.52
C MET A 133 8.94 -13.12 2.72
N PHE A 134 7.99 -12.34 3.25
CA PHE A 134 7.36 -12.63 4.54
C PHE A 134 5.93 -13.13 4.46
N LEU A 135 5.24 -12.92 3.33
CA LEU A 135 3.82 -13.20 3.18
C LEU A 135 3.53 -14.13 2.00
N ASP A 136 2.63 -15.09 2.19
CA ASP A 136 1.94 -15.76 1.09
C ASP A 136 0.54 -15.19 0.97
N LYS A 137 0.24 -14.63 -0.21
CA LYS A 137 -1.13 -14.25 -0.61
C LYS A 137 -1.82 -15.50 -1.17
N SER A 138 -3.10 -15.70 -0.83
CA SER A 138 -3.84 -16.89 -1.25
C SER A 138 -4.28 -16.81 -2.71
N ASP A 139 -4.59 -17.95 -3.32
CA ASP A 139 -5.12 -17.98 -4.69
C ASP A 139 -6.43 -17.20 -4.82
N ALA A 140 -7.30 -17.32 -3.81
CA ALA A 140 -8.56 -16.57 -3.74
C ALA A 140 -8.34 -15.06 -3.78
N TRP A 141 -7.31 -14.56 -3.08
CA TRP A 141 -6.90 -13.17 -3.16
C TRP A 141 -6.42 -12.81 -4.58
N GLY A 142 -5.52 -13.63 -5.13
CA GLY A 142 -4.94 -13.40 -6.46
C GLY A 142 -5.98 -13.36 -7.59
N GLU A 143 -6.99 -14.23 -7.55
CA GLU A 143 -8.08 -14.25 -8.54
C GLU A 143 -8.89 -12.94 -8.53
N VAL A 144 -9.28 -12.47 -7.34
CA VAL A 144 -10.02 -11.21 -7.17
C VAL A 144 -9.17 -10.02 -7.62
N ASP A 145 -7.89 -10.02 -7.26
CA ASP A 145 -6.94 -8.96 -7.59
C ASP A 145 -6.74 -8.83 -9.12
N VAL A 146 -6.58 -9.97 -9.83
CA VAL A 146 -6.45 -9.99 -11.29
C VAL A 146 -7.68 -9.41 -11.99
N LEU A 147 -8.88 -9.79 -11.57
CA LEU A 147 -10.12 -9.30 -12.17
C LEU A 147 -10.27 -7.77 -11.98
N LYS A 148 -9.97 -7.29 -10.76
CA LYS A 148 -9.98 -5.85 -10.45
C LYS A 148 -8.93 -5.10 -11.27
N ALA A 149 -7.72 -5.64 -11.36
CA ALA A 149 -6.63 -5.03 -12.12
C ALA A 149 -6.96 -4.91 -13.62
N GLN A 150 -7.60 -5.93 -14.22
CA GLN A 150 -8.03 -5.88 -15.61
C GLN A 150 -9.09 -4.79 -15.86
N ALA A 151 -10.11 -4.72 -14.99
CA ALA A 151 -11.15 -3.70 -15.08
C ALA A 151 -10.57 -2.28 -14.92
N ALA A 152 -9.69 -2.09 -13.94
CA ALA A 152 -8.99 -0.83 -13.72
C ALA A 152 -8.10 -0.46 -14.92
N HIS A 153 -7.36 -1.43 -15.48
CA HIS A 153 -6.51 -1.19 -16.63
C HIS A 153 -7.31 -0.69 -17.84
N ALA A 154 -8.47 -1.29 -18.12
CA ALA A 154 -9.35 -0.84 -19.19
C ALA A 154 -9.83 0.61 -18.97
N ALA A 155 -10.12 1.00 -17.73
CA ALA A 155 -10.56 2.35 -17.39
C ALA A 155 -9.49 3.44 -17.62
N HIS A 156 -8.20 3.08 -17.60
CA HIS A 156 -7.08 4.01 -17.80
C HIS A 156 -6.61 4.16 -19.25
N GLN A 157 -7.44 3.76 -20.23
CA GLN A 157 -7.10 3.88 -21.65
C GLN A 157 -6.78 5.33 -22.06
N ALA A 158 -7.62 6.29 -21.66
CA ALA A 158 -7.40 7.70 -21.97
C ALA A 158 -6.10 8.25 -21.36
N THR A 159 -5.72 7.79 -20.16
CA THR A 159 -4.46 8.17 -19.51
C THR A 159 -3.25 7.71 -20.32
N ARG A 160 -3.28 6.48 -20.83
CA ARG A 160 -2.21 5.95 -21.69
C ARG A 160 -2.13 6.68 -23.04
N GLU A 161 -3.26 7.08 -23.60
CA GLU A 161 -3.32 7.88 -24.84
C GLU A 161 -2.78 9.30 -24.65
N ASP A 162 -3.06 9.96 -23.51
CA ASP A 162 -2.45 11.26 -23.20
C ASP A 162 -0.93 11.15 -23.01
N PHE A 163 -0.45 10.08 -22.38
CA PHE A 163 0.99 9.81 -22.28
C PHE A 163 1.64 9.74 -23.67
N GLN A 164 1.03 9.02 -24.64
CA GLN A 164 1.55 8.97 -26.02
C GLN A 164 1.54 10.34 -26.69
N SER A 165 0.49 11.14 -26.44
CA SER A 165 0.39 12.50 -26.97
C SER A 165 1.50 13.41 -26.40
N MET A 166 1.79 13.29 -25.11
CA MET A 166 2.91 13.98 -24.45
C MET A 166 4.25 13.58 -25.08
N LEU A 167 4.50 12.30 -25.33
CA LEU A 167 5.74 11.87 -25.99
C LEU A 167 5.92 12.53 -27.36
N ALA A 168 4.85 12.63 -28.15
CA ALA A 168 4.87 13.29 -29.45
C ALA A 168 5.16 14.81 -29.34
N GLU A 169 4.51 15.49 -28.38
CA GLU A 169 4.67 16.92 -28.09
C GLU A 169 6.13 17.28 -27.74
N TYR A 170 6.76 16.46 -26.90
CA TYR A 170 8.16 16.66 -26.47
C TYR A 170 9.16 16.02 -27.44
N GLY A 171 8.69 15.24 -28.40
CA GLY A 171 9.54 14.53 -29.36
C GLY A 171 10.37 13.42 -28.75
N ILE A 172 9.91 12.84 -27.65
CA ILE A 172 10.57 11.73 -26.95
C ILE A 172 10.28 10.45 -27.73
N SER A 173 11.32 9.74 -28.17
CA SER A 173 11.16 8.48 -28.89
C SER A 173 10.86 7.32 -27.92
N ALA A 174 10.25 6.25 -28.42
CA ALA A 174 10.05 5.02 -27.66
C ALA A 174 11.39 4.44 -27.15
N GLU A 175 12.48 4.57 -27.93
CA GLU A 175 13.83 4.19 -27.53
C GLU A 175 14.34 5.03 -26.34
N THR A 176 14.02 6.33 -26.30
CA THR A 176 14.36 7.19 -25.16
C THR A 176 13.60 6.76 -23.90
N VAL A 177 12.30 6.47 -24.03
CA VAL A 177 11.49 5.96 -22.90
C VAL A 177 12.05 4.61 -22.40
N TRP A 178 12.40 3.73 -23.33
CA TRP A 178 12.96 2.41 -23.03
C TRP A 178 14.33 2.48 -22.35
N SER A 179 15.24 3.31 -22.86
CA SER A 179 16.57 3.48 -22.25
C SER A 179 16.48 4.07 -20.85
N GLN A 180 15.57 5.03 -20.61
CA GLN A 180 15.33 5.58 -19.28
C GLN A 180 14.71 4.56 -18.32
N SER A 181 13.85 3.66 -18.83
CA SER A 181 13.29 2.58 -18.02
C SER A 181 14.35 1.54 -17.67
N LEU A 182 15.29 1.21 -18.56
CA LEU A 182 16.39 0.28 -18.24
C LEU A 182 17.49 0.89 -17.36
N ASN A 183 17.53 2.21 -17.19
CA ASN A 183 18.53 2.84 -16.36
C ASN A 183 18.20 2.67 -14.86
N GLU A 184 19.02 1.86 -14.19
CA GLU A 184 19.00 1.67 -12.73
C GLU A 184 20.13 2.43 -12.02
N SER A 185 21.12 2.94 -12.76
CA SER A 185 22.29 3.61 -12.19
C SER A 185 21.97 4.92 -11.47
N ASP A 186 20.83 5.52 -11.81
CA ASP A 186 20.30 6.74 -11.21
C ASP A 186 19.27 6.47 -10.11
N GLN A 187 19.12 5.23 -9.65
CA GLN A 187 18.17 4.85 -8.61
C GLN A 187 18.84 4.62 -7.25
N ILE A 188 18.12 4.95 -6.18
CA ILE A 188 18.46 4.62 -4.79
C ILE A 188 17.22 4.09 -4.09
N ASP A 189 17.42 3.33 -3.02
CA ASP A 189 16.33 2.93 -2.14
C ASP A 189 15.60 4.15 -1.54
N MET A 190 14.37 3.92 -1.08
CA MET A 190 13.74 4.87 -0.16
C MET A 190 14.64 5.07 1.07
N PRO A 191 14.79 6.32 1.56
CA PRO A 191 15.52 6.54 2.79
C PRO A 191 14.84 5.82 3.97
N MET A 192 15.64 5.51 4.98
CA MET A 192 15.10 5.05 6.27
C MET A 192 14.15 6.10 6.84
N GLY A 193 13.15 5.65 7.60
CA GLY A 193 12.06 6.48 8.08
C GLY A 193 10.72 5.77 8.03
N SER A 194 9.64 6.53 8.10
CA SER A 194 8.27 6.03 8.06
C SER A 194 7.57 6.46 6.77
N TRP A 195 6.99 5.50 6.05
CA TRP A 195 6.29 5.73 4.78
C TRP A 195 4.87 5.21 4.83
N GLN A 196 3.94 6.01 4.30
CA GLN A 196 2.51 5.70 4.21
C GLN A 196 2.09 5.48 2.73
N PHE A 197 3.06 5.05 1.93
CA PHE A 197 2.92 4.76 0.52
C PHE A 197 3.80 3.56 0.18
N LYS A 198 3.41 2.81 -0.84
CA LYS A 198 4.20 1.70 -1.38
C LYS A 198 4.18 1.70 -2.90
N THR A 199 5.12 0.97 -3.49
CA THR A 199 5.05 0.61 -4.91
C THR A 199 4.25 -0.68 -5.07
N ASP A 200 3.53 -0.84 -6.17
CA ASP A 200 2.85 -2.10 -6.53
C ASP A 200 2.55 -2.12 -8.04
N ALA A 201 1.93 -3.18 -8.57
CA ALA A 201 1.48 -3.24 -9.95
C ALA A 201 0.44 -2.13 -10.25
N SER A 202 0.67 -1.38 -11.34
CA SER A 202 -0.20 -0.28 -11.75
C SER A 202 -1.20 -0.71 -12.83
N PRO A 203 -2.48 -0.33 -12.71
CA PRO A 203 -3.44 -0.46 -13.80
C PRO A 203 -3.14 0.53 -14.94
N ILE A 204 -2.36 1.58 -14.74
CA ILE A 204 -1.94 2.49 -15.80
C ILE A 204 -0.81 1.85 -16.61
N HIS A 205 0.33 1.58 -15.98
CA HIS A 205 1.50 1.00 -16.63
C HIS A 205 2.52 0.47 -15.60
N GLY A 206 2.97 -0.77 -15.77
CA GLY A 206 4.08 -1.34 -14.99
C GLY A 206 3.82 -1.31 -13.49
N SER A 207 4.65 -0.54 -12.76
CA SER A 207 4.47 -0.29 -11.32
C SER A 207 4.00 1.14 -11.08
N GLY A 208 3.23 1.31 -10.01
CA GLY A 208 2.68 2.58 -9.54
C GLY A 208 3.03 2.84 -8.08
N VAL A 209 2.75 4.06 -7.61
CA VAL A 209 2.83 4.42 -6.18
C VAL A 209 1.42 4.47 -5.61
N PHE A 210 1.18 3.83 -4.48
CA PHE A 210 -0.15 3.70 -3.87
C PHE A 210 -0.14 4.17 -2.42
N ALA A 211 -1.19 4.88 -2.02
CA ALA A 211 -1.39 5.26 -0.63
C ALA A 211 -1.72 4.03 0.23
N THR A 212 -1.09 3.92 1.39
CA THR A 212 -1.41 2.91 2.41
C THR A 212 -2.16 3.49 3.60
N THR A 213 -2.29 4.82 3.68
CA THR A 213 -3.11 5.54 4.66
C THR A 213 -3.85 6.67 3.95
N ASP A 214 -5.06 7.00 4.40
CA ASP A 214 -5.78 8.17 3.92
C ASP A 214 -4.94 9.43 4.19
N ALA A 215 -4.79 10.30 3.20
CA ALA A 215 -4.00 11.52 3.34
C ALA A 215 -4.70 12.72 2.66
N PRO A 216 -4.72 13.91 3.29
CA PRO A 216 -5.29 15.10 2.67
C PRO A 216 -4.38 15.65 1.56
N ALA A 217 -4.93 16.55 0.75
CA ALA A 217 -4.15 17.38 -0.16
C ALA A 217 -3.02 18.12 0.58
N GLU A 218 -1.94 18.44 -0.13
CA GLU A 218 -0.71 19.05 0.40
C GLU A 218 0.10 18.15 1.34
N SER A 219 -0.30 16.90 1.56
CA SER A 219 0.56 15.93 2.25
C SER A 219 1.78 15.60 1.40
N VAL A 220 2.94 15.58 2.05
CA VAL A 220 4.18 15.11 1.43
C VAL A 220 4.16 13.58 1.39
N VAL A 221 4.24 13.03 0.18
CA VAL A 221 4.34 11.58 -0.05
C VAL A 221 5.73 11.08 0.31
N GLY A 222 6.75 11.82 -0.13
CA GLY A 222 8.15 11.57 0.17
C GLY A 222 9.10 12.14 -0.89
N PRO A 223 10.42 11.91 -0.73
CA PRO A 223 11.40 12.36 -1.70
C PRO A 223 11.26 11.54 -2.98
N ALA A 224 11.11 12.20 -4.13
CA ALA A 224 11.15 11.59 -5.46
C ALA A 224 12.58 11.55 -6.01
N ARG A 225 13.42 12.54 -5.68
CA ARG A 225 14.83 12.61 -6.07
C ARG A 225 15.67 13.14 -4.92
N ILE A 226 16.80 12.50 -4.65
CA ILE A 226 17.79 12.92 -3.64
C ILE A 226 19.16 12.94 -4.29
N SER A 227 19.86 14.08 -4.21
CA SER A 227 21.22 14.26 -4.75
C SER A 227 21.33 13.79 -6.21
N GLY A 228 20.34 14.13 -7.02
CA GLY A 228 20.26 13.75 -8.44
C GLY A 228 19.79 12.32 -8.73
N LYS A 229 19.59 11.46 -7.73
CA LYS A 229 19.14 10.07 -7.90
C LYS A 229 17.66 9.90 -7.56
N ARG A 230 16.94 9.13 -8.38
CA ARG A 230 15.53 8.79 -8.19
C ARG A 230 15.35 7.79 -7.05
N THR A 231 14.38 8.05 -6.20
CA THR A 231 13.85 7.05 -5.26
C THR A 231 12.77 6.22 -5.96
N PRO A 232 12.22 5.15 -5.32
CA PRO A 232 11.05 4.46 -5.85
C PRO A 232 9.87 5.39 -6.15
N LEU A 233 9.66 6.45 -5.35
CA LEU A 233 8.59 7.43 -5.62
C LEU A 233 8.85 8.19 -6.93
N GLY A 234 10.07 8.68 -7.16
CA GLY A 234 10.39 9.37 -8.41
C GLY A 234 10.46 8.44 -9.62
N ARG A 235 10.65 7.14 -9.39
CA ARG A 235 10.79 6.14 -10.44
C ARG A 235 9.46 5.58 -10.93
N TYR A 236 8.52 5.31 -10.02
CA TYR A 236 7.31 4.56 -10.31
C TYR A 236 6.01 5.38 -10.21
N THR A 237 6.08 6.68 -9.92
CA THR A 237 4.89 7.53 -9.97
C THR A 237 4.47 7.75 -11.42
N ASN A 238 3.29 7.26 -11.78
CA ASN A 238 2.81 7.28 -13.16
C ASN A 238 2.24 8.63 -13.59
N HIS A 239 2.12 8.78 -14.91
CA HIS A 239 1.47 9.92 -15.54
C HIS A 239 -0.06 9.85 -15.43
N SER A 240 -0.71 11.00 -15.25
CA SER A 240 -2.14 11.19 -15.47
C SER A 240 -2.43 12.59 -16.03
N PRO A 241 -3.39 12.76 -16.96
CA PRO A 241 -3.90 14.08 -17.38
C PRO A 241 -4.74 14.76 -16.30
N THR A 242 -5.22 14.00 -15.30
CA THR A 242 -5.92 14.50 -14.11
C THR A 242 -5.20 13.98 -12.86
N PRO A 243 -4.00 14.51 -12.57
CA PRO A 243 -3.16 13.99 -11.50
C PRO A 243 -3.68 14.41 -10.11
N ASN A 244 -3.38 13.58 -9.12
CA ASN A 244 -3.64 13.84 -7.70
C ASN A 244 -2.37 14.22 -6.91
N ALA A 245 -1.24 14.37 -7.59
CA ALA A 245 0.02 14.84 -7.02
C ALA A 245 0.83 15.68 -8.01
N ARG A 246 1.90 16.30 -7.48
CA ARG A 246 2.88 17.08 -8.24
C ARG A 246 4.28 16.84 -7.72
N MET A 247 5.26 17.05 -8.59
CA MET A 247 6.66 17.13 -8.19
C MET A 247 6.97 18.56 -7.72
N GLU A 248 7.72 18.70 -6.63
CA GLU A 248 8.13 20.00 -6.09
C GLU A 248 9.65 20.05 -5.93
N LEU A 249 10.28 21.03 -6.59
CA LEU A 249 11.72 21.26 -6.51
C LEU A 249 12.06 21.99 -5.20
N LEU A 250 12.93 21.40 -4.40
CA LEU A 250 13.39 21.95 -3.14
C LEU A 250 14.60 22.90 -3.33
N PRO A 251 14.87 23.82 -2.40
CA PRO A 251 16.00 24.76 -2.50
C PRO A 251 17.37 24.10 -2.62
N ASN A 252 17.52 22.85 -2.16
CA ASN A 252 18.75 22.07 -2.24
C ASN A 252 18.89 21.30 -3.58
N GLY A 253 17.92 21.42 -4.50
CA GLY A 253 17.90 20.73 -5.80
C GLY A 253 17.25 19.34 -5.78
N ASP A 254 16.85 18.84 -4.60
CA ASP A 254 16.07 17.61 -4.47
C ASP A 254 14.62 17.82 -4.94
N VAL A 255 13.91 16.73 -5.18
CA VAL A 255 12.50 16.78 -5.60
C VAL A 255 11.67 15.95 -4.64
N GLN A 256 10.57 16.51 -4.16
CA GLN A 256 9.58 15.78 -3.37
C GLN A 256 8.28 15.60 -4.15
N LEU A 257 7.54 14.55 -3.81
CA LEU A 257 6.20 14.27 -4.33
C LEU A 257 5.17 14.73 -3.31
N VAL A 258 4.24 15.59 -3.74
CA VAL A 258 3.22 16.21 -2.87
C VAL A 258 1.85 16.02 -3.47
N LEU A 259 0.88 15.63 -2.65
CA LEU A 259 -0.50 15.47 -3.08
C LEU A 259 -1.13 16.83 -3.42
N THR A 260 -1.90 16.89 -4.51
CA THR A 260 -2.75 18.03 -4.89
C THR A 260 -4.21 17.79 -4.52
N GLN A 261 -4.58 16.55 -4.24
CA GLN A 261 -5.92 16.10 -3.86
C GLN A 261 -5.83 15.09 -2.71
N PRO A 262 -6.89 14.92 -1.90
CA PRO A 262 -6.92 13.85 -0.91
C PRO A 262 -6.88 12.48 -1.60
N VAL A 263 -6.23 11.52 -0.95
CA VAL A 263 -6.13 10.12 -1.41
C VAL A 263 -6.64 9.19 -0.32
N ARG A 264 -7.23 8.06 -0.74
CA ARG A 264 -7.64 6.96 0.13
C ARG A 264 -6.51 5.95 0.26
N GLY A 265 -6.26 5.47 1.48
CA GLY A 265 -5.33 4.39 1.78
C GLY A 265 -5.92 3.01 1.49
N CYS A 266 -5.18 1.99 1.90
CA CYS A 266 -5.54 0.59 1.68
C CYS A 266 -6.80 0.17 2.46
N ARG A 267 -7.59 -0.74 1.85
CA ARG A 267 -8.81 -1.31 2.44
C ARG A 267 -8.80 -2.82 2.34
N GLY A 268 -8.92 -3.52 3.46
CA GLY A 268 -8.90 -4.99 3.47
C GLY A 268 -7.66 -5.64 2.86
N GLY A 269 -6.53 -4.92 2.77
CA GLY A 269 -5.30 -5.39 2.11
C GLY A 269 -5.15 -4.96 0.64
N GLU A 270 -6.18 -4.37 0.03
CA GLU A 270 -6.14 -3.81 -1.31
C GLU A 270 -5.31 -2.53 -1.34
N ASN A 271 -4.75 -2.18 -2.50
CA ASN A 271 -4.06 -0.91 -2.67
C ASN A 271 -5.04 0.27 -2.49
N GLY A 272 -4.54 1.37 -1.93
CA GLY A 272 -5.27 2.63 -1.92
C GLY A 272 -5.29 3.29 -3.30
N ASP A 273 -5.61 4.58 -3.33
CA ASP A 273 -5.57 5.36 -4.57
C ASP A 273 -4.11 5.41 -5.11
N GLU A 274 -3.97 5.24 -6.43
CA GLU A 274 -2.68 5.42 -7.12
C GLU A 274 -2.33 6.91 -7.18
N VAL A 275 -1.11 7.24 -6.78
CA VAL A 275 -0.53 8.58 -6.86
C VAL A 275 0.02 8.79 -8.26
N THR A 276 -0.43 9.84 -8.91
CA THR A 276 -0.06 10.18 -10.29
C THR A 276 0.25 11.67 -10.43
N ILE A 277 1.11 11.98 -11.41
CA ILE A 277 1.56 13.34 -11.71
C ILE A 277 1.32 13.68 -13.19
N ASP A 278 1.36 14.96 -13.54
CA ASP A 278 1.52 15.36 -14.93
C ASP A 278 3.02 15.33 -15.31
N TYR A 279 3.39 14.52 -16.30
CA TYR A 279 4.78 14.43 -16.75
C TYR A 279 5.23 15.70 -17.44
N ARG A 280 4.32 16.48 -18.02
CA ARG A 280 4.66 17.80 -18.58
C ARG A 280 5.18 18.74 -17.49
N GLN A 281 4.51 18.75 -16.34
CA GLN A 281 4.95 19.47 -15.15
C GLN A 281 6.31 18.97 -14.65
N ALA A 282 6.50 17.65 -14.54
CA ALA A 282 7.78 17.08 -14.11
C ALA A 282 8.95 17.39 -15.06
N LEU A 283 8.72 17.33 -16.38
CA LEU A 283 9.72 17.65 -17.41
C LEU A 283 10.16 19.11 -17.36
N SER A 284 9.21 20.04 -17.14
CA SER A 284 9.53 21.46 -17.00
C SER A 284 10.46 21.76 -15.82
N LEU A 285 10.34 21.03 -14.71
CA LEU A 285 11.26 21.15 -13.56
C LEU A 285 12.70 20.74 -13.91
N SER A 286 12.87 19.94 -14.97
CA SER A 286 14.17 19.53 -15.50
C SER A 286 14.62 20.40 -16.68
N GLY A 287 13.92 21.50 -16.95
CA GLY A 287 14.21 22.40 -18.07
C GLY A 287 13.92 21.80 -19.46
N VAL A 288 13.08 20.76 -19.51
CA VAL A 288 12.66 20.11 -20.77
C VAL A 288 11.31 20.69 -21.17
N TYR A 289 11.22 21.19 -22.41
CA TYR A 289 10.04 21.89 -22.93
C TYR A 289 9.54 21.24 -24.24
N PRO A 290 8.26 21.43 -24.60
CA PRO A 290 7.69 20.98 -25.88
C PRO A 290 8.51 21.42 -27.09
N LYS A 291 8.49 20.61 -28.16
CA LYS A 291 9.14 20.96 -29.43
C LYS A 291 8.68 22.33 -29.93
N GLY A 292 9.64 23.21 -30.21
CA GLY A 292 9.37 24.55 -30.74
C GLY A 292 9.06 25.62 -29.69
N THR A 293 9.12 25.29 -28.39
CA THR A 293 9.03 26.28 -27.31
C THR A 293 10.43 26.59 -26.75
N LYS A 294 10.72 27.87 -26.49
CA LYS A 294 11.93 28.32 -25.76
C LYS A 294 11.56 28.53 -24.29
N PRO A 295 12.53 28.39 -23.36
CA PRO A 295 12.31 28.69 -21.94
C PRO A 295 11.83 30.13 -21.70
#